data_AF-A0A954YKK1-F1
#
_entry.id   AF-A0A954YKK1-F1
#
_cell.length_a   1.000
_cell.length_b   1.000
_cell.length_c   1.000
_cell.angle_alpha   90.00
_cell.angle_beta   90.00
_cell.angle_gamma   90.00
#
_symmetry.space_group_name_H-M   'P 1'
#
loop_
_entity.id
_entity.type
_entity.pdbx_description
1 polymer ?
#
loop_
_entity_poly.entity_id
_entity_poly.type
_entity_poly.pdbx_seq_one_letter_code
_entity_poly.pdbx_strand_id
1 'polypeptide(L)'
;MASCVLAYSGGLDTSVLLVWLQEQGYDLHCVYVDLGQPCEDREAILKKAKDLGAKSARIVDVREELCRDFAIPVMQWQARYEGIYLLGTSIARPIISKACLQVAREVG
;
A
#
# COMPACT_ATOMS: atom_id res chain seq x y z
N MET A 1 0.27 14.56 18.67
CA MET A 1 -0.22 14.70 17.30
C MET A 1 -0.78 13.34 16.90
N ALA A 2 -1.92 13.27 16.20
CA ALA A 2 -2.50 11.97 15.84
C ALA A 2 -1.69 11.34 14.71
N SER A 3 -1.35 10.04 14.81
CA SER A 3 -0.64 9.32 13.77
C SER A 3 -1.61 8.85 12.68
N CYS A 4 -1.17 8.88 11.42
CA CYS A 4 -1.91 8.32 10.30
C CYS A 4 -0.99 7.46 9.41
N VAL A 5 -1.40 6.22 9.14
CA VAL A 5 -0.73 5.36 8.16
C VAL A 5 -1.37 5.58 6.80
N LEU A 6 -0.58 6.05 5.84
CA LEU A 6 -1.00 6.30 4.47
C LEU A 6 -0.46 5.21 3.55
N ALA A 7 -1.37 4.48 2.89
CA ALA A 7 -1.00 3.67 1.72
C ALA A 7 -0.53 4.61 0.61
N TYR A 8 0.76 4.59 0.31
CA TYR A 8 1.42 5.61 -0.50
C TYR A 8 2.04 4.97 -1.75
N SER A 9 1.55 5.35 -2.93
CA SER A 9 2.06 4.85 -4.22
C SER A 9 3.10 5.76 -4.85
N GLY A 10 3.31 6.98 -4.33
CA GLY A 10 4.16 7.99 -4.95
C GLY A 10 3.49 8.76 -6.11
N GLY A 11 2.27 8.37 -6.48
CA GLY A 11 1.44 9.12 -7.43
C GLY A 11 1.05 10.50 -6.92
N LEU A 12 0.57 11.36 -7.83
CA LEU A 12 0.18 12.74 -7.54
C LEU A 12 -0.79 12.81 -6.36
N ASP A 13 -1.89 12.07 -6.42
CA ASP A 13 -2.97 12.10 -5.42
C ASP A 13 -2.45 11.75 -4.02
N THR A 14 -1.69 10.66 -3.88
CA THR A 14 -1.12 10.26 -2.57
C THR A 14 -0.04 11.22 -2.08
N SER A 15 0.64 11.94 -2.98
CA SER A 15 1.63 12.96 -2.63
C SER A 15 0.97 14.23 -2.10
N VAL A 16 -0.11 14.67 -2.75
CA VAL A 16 -0.91 15.81 -2.29
C VAL A 16 -1.60 15.46 -0.97
N LEU A 17 -2.15 14.24 -0.85
CA LEU A 17 -2.82 13.79 0.37
C LEU A 17 -1.88 13.73 1.58
N LEU A 18 -0.62 13.31 1.37
CA LEU A 18 0.41 13.34 2.40
C LEU A 18 0.57 14.76 2.98
N VAL A 19 0.84 15.74 2.12
CA VAL A 19 1.02 17.15 2.52
C VAL A 19 -0.24 17.70 3.17
N TRP A 20 -1.40 17.45 2.56
CA TRP A 20 -2.67 17.93 3.07
C TRP A 20 -2.98 17.39 4.47
N LEU A 21 -2.75 16.09 4.73
CA LEU A 21 -2.95 15.51 6.07
C LEU A 21 -1.94 16.06 7.09
N GLN A 22 -0.71 16.37 6.68
CA GLN A 22 0.25 17.05 7.56
C GLN A 22 -0.24 18.45 7.95
N GLU A 23 -0.81 19.21 7.01
CA GLU A 23 -1.44 20.51 7.29
C GLU A 23 -2.65 20.40 8.23
N GLN A 24 -3.35 19.26 8.22
CA GLN A 24 -4.40 18.95 9.20
C GLN A 24 -3.85 18.55 10.58
N GLY A 25 -2.53 18.50 10.77
CA GLY A 25 -1.88 18.18 12.04
C GLY A 25 -1.78 16.69 12.34
N TYR A 26 -1.62 15.85 11.31
CA TYR A 26 -1.30 14.43 11.47
C TYR A 26 0.19 14.17 11.31
N ASP A 27 0.69 13.17 12.05
CA ASP A 27 2.01 12.56 11.86
C ASP A 27 1.88 11.42 10.84
N LEU A 28 2.44 11.60 9.62
CA LEU A 28 2.21 10.68 8.51
C LEU A 28 3.27 9.58 8.42
N HIS A 29 2.82 8.33 8.43
CA HIS A 29 3.62 7.14 8.18
C HIS A 29 3.25 6.54 6.81
N CYS A 30 4.06 6.80 5.80
CA CYS A 30 3.83 6.32 4.43
C CYS A 30 4.26 4.86 4.29
N VAL A 31 3.40 4.05 3.68
CA VAL A 31 3.65 2.63 3.43
C VAL A 31 3.47 2.36 1.95
N TYR A 32 4.55 1.97 1.29
CA TYR A 32 4.51 1.40 -0.04
C TYR A 32 4.35 -0.11 0.09
N VAL A 33 3.24 -0.66 -0.42
CA VAL A 33 2.98 -2.11 -0.39
C VAL A 33 3.39 -2.71 -1.72
N ASP A 34 4.47 -3.49 -1.72
CA ASP A 34 5.02 -4.11 -2.92
C ASP A 34 4.26 -5.41 -3.23
N LEU A 35 3.50 -5.35 -4.32
CA LEU A 35 2.73 -6.44 -4.90
C LEU A 35 3.43 -6.99 -6.15
N GLY A 36 4.62 -6.49 -6.50
CA GLY A 36 5.30 -6.78 -7.75
C GLY A 36 4.91 -5.85 -8.90
N GLN A 37 4.52 -4.61 -8.60
CA GLN A 37 4.20 -3.58 -9.60
C GLN A 37 5.40 -3.37 -10.54
N PRO A 38 5.22 -3.44 -11.86
CA PRO A 38 6.31 -3.22 -12.81
C PRO A 38 6.61 -1.73 -12.94
N CYS A 39 7.85 -1.41 -13.31
CA CYS A 39 8.28 -0.06 -13.71
C CYS A 39 8.16 1.03 -12.63
N GLU A 40 8.04 0.66 -11.35
CA GLU A 40 8.05 1.61 -10.23
C GLU A 40 9.43 1.65 -9.57
N ASP A 41 10.00 2.85 -9.45
CA ASP A 41 11.21 3.11 -8.66
C ASP A 41 10.83 3.31 -7.19
N ARG A 42 10.86 2.21 -6.45
CA ARG A 42 10.48 2.17 -5.03
C ARG A 42 11.36 3.10 -4.18
N GLU A 43 12.64 3.24 -4.52
CA GLU A 43 13.57 4.10 -3.78
C GLU A 43 13.22 5.57 -4.00
N ALA A 44 12.94 5.97 -5.25
CA ALA A 44 12.48 7.31 -5.57
C ALA A 44 11.13 7.62 -4.92
N ILE A 45 10.20 6.66 -4.86
CA ILE A 45 8.90 6.82 -4.19
C ILE A 45 9.09 7.07 -2.69
N LEU A 46 9.91 6.27 -2.00
CA LEU A 46 10.20 6.45 -0.58
C LEU A 46 10.93 7.76 -0.31
N LYS A 47 11.89 8.12 -1.17
CA LYS A 47 12.60 9.39 -1.09
C LYS A 47 11.62 10.56 -1.21
N LYS A 48 10.71 10.52 -2.19
CA LYS A 48 9.67 11.52 -2.38
C LYS A 48 8.79 11.67 -1.13
N ALA A 49 8.36 10.57 -0.50
CA ALA A 49 7.59 10.64 0.74
C ALA A 49 8.36 11.35 1.87
N LYS A 50 9.65 11.04 2.04
CA LYS A 50 10.52 11.68 3.03
C LYS A 50 10.76 13.15 2.74
N ASP A 51 11.01 13.50 1.48
CA ASP A 51 11.21 14.89 1.03
C ASP A 51 9.95 15.74 1.27
N LEU A 52 8.76 15.14 1.22
CA LEU A 52 7.48 15.75 1.56
C LEU A 52 7.19 15.77 3.08
N GLY A 53 8.12 15.28 3.91
CA GLY A 53 8.05 15.38 5.38
C GLY A 53 7.35 14.22 6.09
N ALA A 54 7.13 13.08 5.43
CA ALA A 54 6.60 11.90 6.11
C ALA A 54 7.48 11.51 7.32
N LYS A 55 6.85 11.26 8.47
CA LYS A 55 7.51 10.84 9.72
C LYS A 55 8.24 9.51 9.57
N SER A 56 7.68 8.60 8.75
CA SER A 56 8.40 7.43 8.25
C SER A 56 7.91 7.05 6.86
N ALA A 57 8.78 6.47 6.05
CA ALA A 57 8.40 5.84 4.78
C ALA A 57 9.05 4.45 4.70
N ARG A 58 8.25 3.40 4.48
CA ARG A 58 8.74 2.01 4.42
C ARG A 58 8.09 1.22 3.29
N ILE A 59 8.81 0.21 2.82
CA ILE A 59 8.30 -0.80 1.88
C ILE A 59 7.84 -2.01 2.69
N VAL A 60 6.66 -2.54 2.37
CA VAL A 60 6.19 -3.83 2.86
C VAL A 60 6.04 -4.76 1.67
N ASP A 61 6.92 -5.75 1.58
CA ASP A 61 6.87 -6.77 0.54
C ASP A 61 5.84 -7.84 0.89
N VAL A 62 4.80 -7.94 0.07
CA VAL A 62 3.72 -8.91 0.25
C VAL A 62 3.57 -9.83 -0.96
N ARG A 63 4.54 -9.87 -1.87
CA ARG A 63 4.45 -10.65 -3.13
C ARG A 63 4.19 -12.13 -2.87
N GLU A 64 4.96 -12.72 -1.95
CA GLU A 64 4.81 -14.13 -1.58
C GLU A 64 3.45 -14.40 -0.92
N GLU A 65 3.02 -13.51 -0.02
CA GLU A 65 1.73 -13.64 0.66
C GLU A 65 0.55 -13.46 -0.33
N LEU A 66 0.63 -12.51 -1.25
CA LEU A 66 -0.35 -12.31 -2.32
C LEU A 66 -0.47 -13.59 -3.17
N CYS A 67 0.65 -14.19 -3.56
CA CYS A 67 0.65 -15.42 -4.34
C CYS A 67 0.04 -16.59 -3.57
N ARG A 68 0.57 -16.87 -2.38
CA ARG A 68 0.21 -18.05 -1.58
C ARG A 68 -1.21 -17.98 -1.04
N ASP A 69 -1.60 -16.84 -0.48
CA ASP A 69 -2.82 -16.72 0.32
C ASP A 69 -4.01 -16.12 -0.47
N PHE A 70 -3.77 -15.56 -1.66
CA PHE A 70 -4.82 -14.96 -2.49
C PHE A 70 -4.85 -15.51 -3.93
N ALA A 71 -3.78 -15.32 -4.71
CA ALA A 71 -3.79 -15.63 -6.14
C ALA A 71 -3.96 -17.13 -6.42
N ILE A 72 -3.21 -17.99 -5.73
CA ILE A 72 -3.33 -19.45 -5.87
C ILE A 72 -4.74 -19.95 -5.45
N PRO A 73 -5.27 -19.58 -4.26
CA PRO A 73 -6.65 -19.94 -3.90
C PRO A 73 -7.71 -19.49 -4.91
N VAL A 74 -7.62 -18.25 -5.40
CA VAL A 74 -8.54 -17.70 -6.42
C VAL A 74 -8.49 -18.51 -7.72
N MET A 75 -7.29 -18.90 -8.15
CA MET A 75 -7.12 -19.79 -9.31
C MET A 75 -7.69 -21.19 -9.06
N GLN A 76 -7.41 -21.79 -7.89
CA GLN A 76 -7.93 -23.12 -7.52
C GLN A 76 -9.46 -23.16 -7.51
N TRP A 77 -10.10 -22.05 -7.11
CA TRP A 77 -11.55 -21.91 -7.07
C TRP A 77 -12.16 -21.56 -8.43
N GLN A 78 -11.31 -21.35 -9.45
CA GLN A 78 -11.72 -20.83 -10.75
C GLN A 78 -12.57 -19.56 -10.61
N ALA A 79 -12.27 -18.73 -9.62
CA ALA A 79 -13.08 -17.57 -9.28
C ALA A 79 -13.01 -16.53 -10.41
N ARG A 80 -14.20 -16.13 -10.88
CA ARG A 80 -14.37 -15.16 -11.97
C ARG A 80 -15.50 -14.23 -11.62
N TYR A 81 -15.23 -12.93 -11.67
CA TYR A 81 -16.28 -11.93 -11.66
C TYR A 81 -16.87 -11.79 -13.06
N GLU A 82 -18.20 -11.86 -13.15
CA GLU A 82 -18.95 -11.76 -14.42
C GLU A 82 -18.42 -12.72 -15.51
N GLY A 83 -17.93 -13.89 -15.11
CA GLY A 83 -17.48 -14.96 -16.00
C GLY A 83 -16.11 -14.76 -16.67
N ILE A 84 -15.48 -13.58 -16.57
CA ILE A 84 -14.25 -13.25 -17.30
C ILE A 84 -13.15 -12.70 -16.39
N TYR A 85 -13.47 -11.83 -15.44
CA TYR A 85 -12.44 -11.10 -14.68
C TYR A 85 -11.87 -11.92 -13.51
N LEU A 86 -10.56 -12.12 -13.48
CA LEU A 86 -9.84 -12.94 -12.49
C LEU A 86 -9.50 -12.19 -11.19
N LEU A 87 -10.24 -11.14 -10.85
CA LEU A 87 -10.18 -10.49 -9.53
C LEU A 87 -8.83 -9.88 -9.12
N GLY A 88 -7.86 -9.72 -10.03
CA GLY A 88 -6.49 -9.34 -9.69
C GLY A 88 -6.36 -8.07 -8.85
N THR A 89 -7.15 -7.04 -9.14
CA THR A 89 -7.20 -5.82 -8.33
C THR A 89 -7.90 -6.06 -6.99
N SER A 90 -9.03 -6.76 -7.02
CA SER A 90 -9.86 -7.00 -5.83
C SER A 90 -9.12 -7.79 -4.76
N ILE A 91 -8.33 -8.80 -5.14
CA ILE A 91 -7.57 -9.64 -4.19
C ILE A 91 -6.39 -8.90 -3.57
N ALA A 92 -5.85 -7.89 -4.27
CA ALA A 92 -4.75 -7.08 -3.77
C ALA A 92 -5.19 -6.08 -2.69
N ARG A 93 -6.47 -5.68 -2.63
CA ARG A 93 -6.92 -4.66 -1.67
C ARG A 93 -6.94 -5.14 -0.21
N PRO A 94 -7.47 -6.34 0.12
CA PRO A 94 -7.39 -6.86 1.49
C PRO A 94 -5.96 -6.95 2.02
N ILE A 95 -5.01 -7.37 1.19
CA ILE A 95 -3.61 -7.50 1.61
C ILE A 95 -2.92 -6.14 1.81
N ILE A 96 -3.22 -5.14 0.97
CA ILE A 96 -2.77 -3.75 1.22
C ILE A 96 -3.31 -3.25 2.56
N SER A 97 -4.62 -3.43 2.83
CA SER A 97 -5.22 -3.00 4.09
C SER A 97 -4.62 -3.72 5.30
N LYS A 98 -4.35 -5.03 5.18
CA LYS A 98 -3.67 -5.82 6.21
C LYS A 98 -2.28 -5.27 6.52
N ALA A 99 -1.47 -5.01 5.48
CA ALA A 99 -0.13 -4.44 5.63
C ALA A 99 -0.16 -3.06 6.31
N CYS A 100 -1.06 -2.16 5.88
CA CYS A 100 -1.22 -0.85 6.52
C CYS A 100 -1.65 -0.95 7.98
N LEU A 101 -2.57 -1.87 8.31
CA LEU A 101 -3.02 -2.07 9.69
C LEU A 101 -1.91 -2.65 10.58
N GLN A 102 -1.07 -3.55 10.05
CA GLN A 102 0.10 -4.06 10.76
C GLN A 102 1.06 -2.92 11.11
N VAL A 103 1.39 -2.09 10.12
CA VAL A 103 2.22 -0.90 10.34
C VAL A 103 1.59 0.06 11.35
N ALA A 104 0.28 0.28 11.28
CA ALA A 104 -0.44 1.13 12.24
C ALA A 104 -0.29 0.63 13.68
N ARG A 105 -0.38 -0.69 13.90
CA ARG A 105 -0.16 -1.29 15.23
C ARG A 105 1.28 -1.14 15.73
N GLU A 106 2.25 -1.12 14.83
CA GLU A 106 3.67 -0.96 15.20
C GLU A 106 4.04 0.48 15.56
N VAL A 107 3.43 1.47 14.91
CA VAL A 107 3.76 2.90 15.13
C VAL A 107 2.93 3.57 16.20
N GLY A 108 1.82 2.94 16.62
CA GLY A 108 0.85 3.52 17.55
C GLY A 108 0.08 4.69 16.97
#